data_AF-A0A925LL46-F1
#
_entry.id   AF-A0A925LL46-F1
#
_cell.length_a   1.000
_cell.length_b   1.000
_cell.length_c   1.000
_cell.angle_alpha   90.00
_cell.angle_beta   90.00
_cell.angle_gamma   90.00
#
_symmetry.space_group_name_H-M   'P 1'
#
loop_
_entity.id
_entity.type
_entity.pdbx_description
1 polymer ?
#
loop_
_entity_poly.entity_id
_entity_poly.type
_entity_poly.pdbx_seq_one_letter_code
_entity_poly.pdbx_strand_id
1 'polypeptide(L)'
;MICPYCKETIQDGAIKCRYCGSMINLDPANTINIDSISSDEIRAFVGANAHYYIQSFSKFTISGREKFCVTWNWSCFGFTFIWFLYRKMYALAVITFIVFCIPGVNILLHIGIGMVGNYLYYRHVKGKILEIRSIQSPQNYIPVLEETGGVNKWVISLGVIISIIIAILFAVFFSTMIAFMGQHITRMTI
;
A
#
# COMPACT_ATOMS: atom_id res chain seq x y z
N MET A 1 -22.31 10.78 23.04
CA MET A 1 -22.05 11.66 21.87
C MET A 1 -21.75 10.80 20.65
N ILE A 2 -21.88 11.32 19.42
CA ILE A 2 -21.57 10.56 18.19
C ILE A 2 -20.14 10.91 17.73
N CYS A 3 -19.35 9.91 17.36
CA CYS A 3 -18.01 10.14 16.82
C CYS A 3 -18.10 10.88 15.47
N PRO A 4 -17.45 12.04 15.29
CA PRO A 4 -17.54 12.83 14.05
C PRO A 4 -16.91 12.14 12.84
N TYR A 5 -16.11 11.10 13.05
CA TYR A 5 -15.38 10.40 11.99
C TYR A 5 -16.09 9.13 11.52
N CYS A 6 -16.42 8.21 12.43
CA CYS A 6 -17.01 6.91 12.07
C CYS A 6 -18.51 6.82 12.35
N LYS A 7 -19.13 7.88 12.88
CA LYS A 7 -20.57 7.98 13.17
C LYS A 7 -21.11 6.96 14.20
N GLU A 8 -20.22 6.26 14.90
CA GLU A 8 -20.60 5.38 15.99
C GLU A 8 -20.85 6.15 17.29
N THR A 9 -21.74 5.61 18.13
CA THR A 9 -22.05 6.16 19.44
C THR A 9 -20.91 5.87 20.42
N ILE A 10 -20.39 6.92 21.05
CA ILE A 10 -19.26 6.86 21.99
C ILE A 10 -19.64 7.45 23.36
N GLN A 11 -18.86 7.08 24.37
CA GLN A 11 -18.99 7.64 25.72
C GLN A 11 -18.72 9.15 25.69
N ASP A 12 -19.51 9.89 26.48
CA ASP A 12 -19.35 11.33 26.64
C ASP A 12 -18.02 11.62 27.35
N GLY A 13 -17.21 12.51 26.76
CA GLY A 13 -15.85 12.80 27.25
C GLY A 13 -14.74 11.85 26.78
N ALA A 14 -15.05 10.91 25.87
CA ALA A 14 -14.04 10.01 25.33
C ALA A 14 -12.93 10.77 24.57
N ILE A 15 -11.68 10.66 25.02
CA ILE A 15 -10.53 11.27 24.33
C ILE A 15 -10.24 10.57 23.00
N LYS A 16 -10.56 9.25 22.90
CA LYS A 16 -10.31 8.41 21.74
C LYS A 16 -11.51 7.50 21.43
N CYS A 17 -11.89 7.41 20.16
CA CYS A 17 -12.94 6.51 19.68
C CYS A 17 -12.53 5.04 19.87
N ARG A 18 -13.36 4.24 20.53
CA ARG A 18 -13.14 2.79 20.65
C ARG A 18 -13.27 2.05 19.31
N TYR A 19 -14.08 2.56 18.39
CA TYR A 19 -14.38 1.89 17.12
C TYR A 19 -13.36 2.21 16.03
N CYS A 20 -13.13 3.50 15.73
CA CYS A 20 -12.21 3.90 14.66
C CYS A 20 -10.84 4.39 15.13
N GLY A 21 -10.66 4.61 16.44
CA GLY A 21 -9.40 5.05 17.01
C GLY A 21 -9.09 6.56 16.89
N SER A 22 -9.99 7.38 16.32
CA SER A 22 -9.79 8.83 16.20
C SER A 22 -9.85 9.55 17.56
N MET A 23 -9.12 10.66 17.71
CA MET A 23 -9.15 11.49 18.92
C MET A 23 -10.28 12.52 18.81
N ILE A 24 -11.02 12.78 19.90
CA ILE A 24 -12.34 13.45 19.84
C ILE A 24 -12.35 14.81 20.55
N ASN A 25 -11.27 15.15 21.26
CA ASN A 25 -11.01 16.47 21.84
C ASN A 25 -9.66 16.99 21.33
N LEU A 26 -9.63 17.58 20.14
CA LEU A 26 -8.50 18.38 19.69
C LEU A 26 -8.95 19.84 19.69
N ASP A 27 -8.34 20.65 20.55
CA ASP A 27 -8.48 22.11 20.50
C ASP A 27 -8.02 22.60 19.10
N PRO A 28 -8.90 23.23 18.30
CA PRO A 28 -8.54 23.70 16.97
C PRO A 28 -7.41 24.74 16.99
N ALA A 29 -7.23 25.44 18.11
CA ALA A 29 -6.28 26.53 18.27
C ALA A 29 -4.84 26.09 18.65
N ASN A 30 -4.64 24.85 19.14
CA ASN A 30 -3.32 24.40 19.62
C ASN A 30 -2.71 23.25 18.79
N THR A 31 -3.23 23.01 17.59
CA THR A 31 -2.65 22.06 16.64
C THR A 31 -2.72 22.58 15.20
N ILE A 32 -2.09 23.74 14.93
CA ILE A 32 -1.43 23.87 13.62
C ILE A 32 -0.17 23.01 13.70
N ASN A 33 -0.37 21.70 13.64
CA ASN A 33 0.72 20.76 13.51
C ASN A 33 1.13 20.86 12.04
N ILE A 34 2.15 21.68 11.76
CA ILE A 34 2.71 21.90 10.41
C ILE A 34 3.05 20.54 9.75
N ASP A 35 3.33 19.53 10.57
CA ASP A 35 3.64 18.16 10.14
C ASP A 35 2.41 17.26 9.95
N SER A 36 1.20 17.70 10.31
CA SER A 36 -0.03 16.94 10.07
C SER A 36 -0.52 17.15 8.64
N ILE A 37 -0.79 16.04 7.95
CA ILE A 37 -1.40 16.03 6.62
C ILE A 37 -2.92 15.89 6.77
N SER A 38 -3.67 16.69 6.04
CA SER A 38 -5.13 16.64 6.05
C SER A 38 -5.65 15.45 5.25
N SER A 39 -6.89 15.06 5.53
CA SER A 39 -7.54 13.98 4.78
C SER A 39 -7.74 14.33 3.30
N ASP A 40 -7.92 15.61 2.97
CA ASP A 40 -8.13 16.06 1.59
C ASP A 40 -6.82 16.04 0.79
N GLU A 41 -5.70 16.38 1.40
CA GLU A 41 -4.37 16.20 0.78
C GLU A 41 -4.06 14.72 0.54
N ILE A 42 -4.44 13.84 1.48
CA ILE A 42 -4.32 12.39 1.28
C ILE A 42 -5.22 11.94 0.13
N ARG A 43 -6.44 12.46 0.01
CA ARG A 43 -7.34 12.13 -1.12
C ARG A 43 -6.75 12.57 -2.46
N ALA A 44 -6.28 13.81 -2.54
CA ALA A 44 -5.64 14.36 -3.73
C ALA A 44 -4.44 13.49 -4.15
N PHE A 45 -3.54 13.18 -3.21
CA PHE A 45 -2.34 12.41 -3.51
C PHE A 45 -2.62 10.91 -3.77
N VAL A 46 -3.52 10.27 -3.02
CA VAL A 46 -3.73 8.81 -3.13
C VAL A 46 -4.71 8.45 -4.25
N GLY A 47 -5.71 9.28 -4.51
CA GLY A 47 -6.76 9.06 -5.49
C GLY A 47 -7.83 8.06 -5.03
N ALA A 48 -8.29 7.21 -5.97
CA ALA A 48 -9.53 6.40 -5.84
C ALA A 48 -9.64 5.54 -4.56
N ASN A 49 -8.53 5.09 -3.97
CA ASN A 49 -8.52 4.24 -2.78
C ASN A 49 -8.24 5.01 -1.47
N ALA A 50 -8.34 6.34 -1.48
CA ALA A 50 -7.95 7.18 -0.34
C ALA A 50 -8.66 6.82 0.97
N HIS A 51 -9.94 6.41 0.94
CA HIS A 51 -10.69 6.03 2.15
C HIS A 51 -9.98 4.95 2.97
N TYR A 52 -9.49 3.89 2.32
CA TYR A 52 -8.73 2.83 2.98
C TYR A 52 -7.44 3.36 3.62
N TYR A 53 -6.70 4.21 2.88
CA TYR A 53 -5.42 4.74 3.36
C TYR A 53 -5.59 5.75 4.49
N ILE A 54 -6.62 6.58 4.47
CA ILE A 54 -6.94 7.50 5.58
C ILE A 54 -7.16 6.70 6.87
N GLN A 55 -7.93 5.61 6.80
CA GLN A 55 -8.16 4.75 7.96
C GLN A 55 -6.90 3.97 8.40
N SER A 56 -6.05 3.58 7.46
CA SER A 56 -4.79 2.91 7.78
C SER A 56 -3.80 3.87 8.43
N PHE A 57 -3.66 5.08 7.88
CA PHE A 57 -2.72 6.11 8.31
C PHE A 57 -3.06 6.68 9.69
N SER A 58 -4.35 6.76 10.04
CA SER A 58 -4.77 7.20 11.38
C SER A 58 -4.22 6.30 12.49
N LYS A 59 -3.90 5.04 12.20
CA LYS A 59 -3.29 4.11 13.16
C LYS A 59 -1.82 4.42 13.47
N PHE A 60 -1.15 5.19 12.61
CA PHE A 60 0.25 5.58 12.77
C PHE A 60 0.43 6.89 13.53
N THR A 61 -0.67 7.62 13.80
CA THR A 61 -0.64 8.84 14.59
C THR A 61 -1.42 8.60 15.89
N ILE A 62 -0.71 8.36 16.99
CA ILE A 62 -1.32 8.13 18.31
C ILE A 62 -0.96 9.32 19.20
N SER A 63 -1.97 10.04 19.69
CA SER A 63 -1.79 11.20 20.58
C SER A 63 -0.88 12.28 19.98
N GLY A 64 -1.01 12.52 18.67
CA GLY A 64 -0.23 13.52 17.93
C GLY A 64 1.22 13.12 17.65
N ARG A 65 1.66 11.92 18.04
CA ARG A 65 2.99 11.40 17.75
C ARG A 65 2.92 10.28 16.72
N GLU A 66 3.88 10.29 15.79
CA GLU A 66 4.05 9.18 14.86
C GLU A 66 4.58 7.96 15.60
N LYS A 67 3.92 6.82 15.40
CA LYS A 67 4.36 5.54 15.94
C LYS A 67 4.17 4.46 14.90
N PHE A 68 5.20 3.66 14.70
CA PHE A 68 5.09 2.45 13.91
C PHE A 68 4.05 1.51 14.55
N CYS A 69 3.11 1.05 13.73
CA CYS A 69 2.13 0.02 14.08
C CYS A 69 2.10 -1.00 12.94
N VAL A 70 2.10 -2.29 13.28
CA VAL A 70 1.99 -3.34 12.27
C VAL A 70 0.57 -3.33 11.71
N THR A 71 0.45 -3.26 10.39
CA THR A 71 -0.84 -3.37 9.71
C THR A 71 -0.69 -4.25 8.49
N TRP A 72 -1.56 -5.25 8.37
CA TRP A 72 -1.51 -6.16 7.24
C TRP A 72 -2.02 -5.50 5.95
N ASN A 73 -1.27 -5.68 4.86
CA ASN A 73 -1.64 -5.28 3.51
C ASN A 73 -1.49 -6.47 2.55
N TRP A 74 -2.63 -7.01 2.11
CA TRP A 74 -2.70 -8.14 1.18
C TRP A 74 -2.03 -7.86 -0.17
N SER A 75 -2.13 -6.64 -0.69
CA SER A 75 -1.53 -6.26 -1.96
C SER A 75 0.00 -6.22 -1.87
N CYS A 76 0.54 -5.71 -0.76
CA CYS A 76 1.98 -5.74 -0.47
C CYS A 76 2.51 -7.17 -0.28
N PHE A 77 1.73 -8.02 0.40
CA PHE A 77 2.07 -9.43 0.57
C PHE A 77 2.11 -10.16 -0.79
N GLY A 78 1.05 -10.08 -1.61
CA GLY A 78 1.02 -10.83 -2.88
C GLY A 78 1.90 -10.25 -3.99
N PHE A 79 2.11 -8.93 -3.98
CA PHE A 79 2.70 -8.21 -5.11
C PHE A 79 3.87 -7.29 -4.71
N THR A 80 4.54 -7.54 -3.59
CA THR A 80 5.71 -6.81 -3.03
C THR A 80 6.29 -5.67 -3.90
N PHE A 81 7.22 -5.94 -4.81
CA PHE A 81 7.89 -4.89 -5.60
C PHE A 81 6.97 -4.27 -6.67
N ILE A 82 6.04 -5.06 -7.23
CA ILE A 82 5.04 -4.60 -8.20
C ILE A 82 4.09 -3.57 -7.56
N TRP A 83 3.71 -3.77 -6.29
CA TRP A 83 2.86 -2.86 -5.54
C TRP A 83 3.56 -1.52 -5.31
N PHE A 84 4.85 -1.54 -4.93
CA PHE A 84 5.64 -0.32 -4.80
C PHE A 84 5.78 0.42 -6.13
N LEU A 85 6.02 -0.30 -7.23
CA LEU A 85 6.06 0.27 -8.58
C LEU A 85 4.72 0.89 -8.99
N TYR A 86 3.61 0.19 -8.71
CA TYR A 86 2.25 0.64 -8.95
C TYR A 86 1.94 1.94 -8.19
N ARG A 87 2.46 2.09 -6.96
CA ARG A 87 2.28 3.29 -6.12
C ARG A 87 3.38 4.35 -6.26
N LYS A 88 4.15 4.29 -7.36
CA LYS A 88 5.22 5.25 -7.70
C LYS A 88 6.35 5.32 -6.66
N MET A 89 6.52 4.30 -5.82
CA MET A 89 7.63 4.18 -4.87
C MET A 89 8.82 3.47 -5.52
N TYR A 90 9.40 4.07 -6.55
CA TYR A 90 10.39 3.43 -7.44
C TYR A 90 11.63 2.90 -6.70
N ALA A 91 12.16 3.65 -5.74
CA ALA A 91 13.33 3.22 -4.96
C ALA A 91 13.05 1.91 -4.19
N LEU A 92 11.92 1.83 -3.48
CA LEU A 92 11.54 0.61 -2.78
C LEU A 92 11.19 -0.53 -3.74
N ALA A 93 10.61 -0.23 -4.90
CA ALA A 93 10.35 -1.23 -5.92
C ALA A 93 11.65 -1.90 -6.39
N VAL A 94 12.69 -1.11 -6.70
CA VAL A 94 14.00 -1.64 -7.12
C VAL A 94 14.67 -2.43 -5.99
N ILE A 95 14.71 -1.89 -4.76
CA ILE A 95 15.32 -2.56 -3.62
C ILE A 95 14.65 -3.91 -3.35
N THR A 96 13.32 -3.93 -3.27
CA THR A 96 12.58 -5.17 -2.97
C THR A 96 12.62 -6.16 -4.13
N PHE A 97 12.77 -5.70 -5.38
CA PHE A 97 13.01 -6.57 -6.53
C PHE A 97 14.38 -7.27 -6.45
N ILE A 98 15.45 -6.54 -6.10
CA ILE A 98 16.78 -7.12 -5.93
C ILE A 98 16.76 -8.19 -4.83
N VAL A 99 16.11 -7.92 -3.69
CA VAL A 99 15.98 -8.89 -2.60
C VAL A 99 15.15 -10.10 -3.02
N PHE A 100 14.08 -9.91 -3.80
CA PHE A 100 13.26 -11.00 -4.35
C PHE A 100 14.04 -11.95 -5.27
N CYS A 101 15.06 -11.45 -5.98
CA CYS A 101 15.91 -12.30 -6.81
C CYS A 101 16.85 -13.22 -6.02
N ILE A 102 16.96 -13.04 -4.69
CA ILE A 102 17.79 -13.90 -3.84
C ILE A 102 17.01 -15.19 -3.50
N PRO A 103 17.54 -16.39 -3.85
CA PRO A 103 16.88 -17.64 -3.50
C PRO A 103 16.73 -17.81 -1.98
N GLY A 104 15.56 -18.30 -1.54
CA GLY A 104 15.31 -18.65 -0.15
C GLY A 104 14.78 -17.54 0.77
N VAL A 105 14.82 -16.26 0.37
CA VAL A 105 14.31 -15.14 1.20
C VAL A 105 12.90 -14.68 0.84
N ASN A 106 12.36 -15.16 -0.27
CA ASN A 106 11.12 -14.65 -0.88
C ASN A 106 9.93 -14.63 0.07
N ILE A 107 9.60 -15.77 0.71
CA ILE A 107 8.43 -15.84 1.59
C ILE A 107 8.53 -14.88 2.79
N LEU A 108 9.72 -14.75 3.37
CA LEU A 108 9.98 -13.84 4.49
C LEU A 108 9.87 -12.38 4.04
N LEU A 109 10.37 -12.06 2.85
CA LEU A 109 10.20 -10.75 2.23
C LEU A 109 8.72 -10.41 2.05
N HIS A 110 7.93 -11.31 1.47
CA HIS A 110 6.49 -11.11 1.25
C HIS A 110 5.74 -10.87 2.56
N ILE A 111 6.00 -11.67 3.61
CA ILE A 111 5.39 -11.50 4.93
C ILE A 111 5.80 -10.16 5.54
N GLY A 112 7.10 -9.84 5.54
CA GLY A 112 7.63 -8.59 6.09
C GLY A 112 7.00 -7.37 5.41
N ILE A 113 6.99 -7.35 4.08
CA ILE A 113 6.39 -6.27 3.29
C ILE A 113 4.87 -6.21 3.47
N GLY A 114 4.19 -7.34 3.62
CA GLY A 114 2.78 -7.41 4.00
C GLY A 114 2.48 -6.71 5.33
N MET A 115 3.39 -6.82 6.31
CA MET A 115 3.25 -6.21 7.65
C MET A 115 3.59 -4.71 7.68
N VAL A 116 4.58 -4.27 6.88
CA VAL A 116 5.11 -2.89 6.96
C VAL A 116 4.71 -1.99 5.79
N GLY A 117 4.21 -2.54 4.69
CA GLY A 117 4.00 -1.81 3.43
C GLY A 117 3.10 -0.58 3.56
N ASN A 118 2.03 -0.66 4.36
CA ASN A 118 1.17 0.48 4.65
C ASN A 118 1.89 1.62 5.38
N TYR A 119 2.78 1.28 6.31
CA TYR A 119 3.56 2.28 7.04
C TYR A 119 4.63 2.92 6.16
N LEU A 120 5.29 2.12 5.30
CA LEU A 120 6.23 2.65 4.31
C LEU A 120 5.54 3.61 3.35
N TYR A 121 4.32 3.27 2.91
CA TYR A 121 3.54 4.14 2.06
C TYR A 121 3.04 5.39 2.79
N TYR A 122 2.63 5.28 4.05
CA TYR A 122 2.32 6.45 4.89
C TYR A 122 3.48 7.45 4.92
N ARG A 123 4.69 6.99 5.24
CA ARG A 123 5.88 7.85 5.29
C ARG A 123 6.17 8.51 3.96
N HIS A 124 6.01 7.78 2.86
CA HIS A 124 6.19 8.31 1.52
C HIS A 124 5.17 9.40 1.17
N VAL A 125 3.88 9.13 1.40
CA VAL A 125 2.79 10.10 1.16
C VAL A 125 2.99 11.36 2.00
N LYS A 126 3.22 11.20 3.31
CA LYS A 126 3.45 12.34 4.21
C LYS A 126 4.66 13.16 3.78
N GLY A 127 5.78 12.50 3.50
CA GLY A 127 7.00 13.18 3.04
C GLY A 127 6.77 13.98 1.77
N LYS A 128 6.11 13.39 0.77
CA LYS A 128 5.83 14.05 -0.52
C LYS A 128 4.84 15.21 -0.39
N ILE A 129 3.78 15.06 0.41
CA ILE A 129 2.82 16.14 0.64
C ILE A 129 3.52 17.32 1.32
N LEU A 130 4.31 17.08 2.37
CA LEU A 130 5.02 18.14 3.08
C LEU A 130 6.07 18.84 2.21
N GLU A 131 6.81 18.06 1.40
CA GLU A 131 7.76 18.60 0.42
C GLU A 131 7.06 19.54 -0.57
N ILE A 132 5.98 19.08 -1.20
CA ILE A 132 5.22 19.88 -2.17
C ILE A 132 4.61 21.12 -1.51
N ARG A 133 4.05 20.98 -0.30
CA ARG A 133 3.48 22.09 0.48
C ARG A 133 4.54 23.15 0.82
N SER A 134 5.78 22.74 1.05
CA SER A 134 6.88 23.67 1.37
C SER A 134 7.40 24.46 0.17
N ILE A 135 7.23 23.93 -1.04
CA ILE A 135 7.76 24.51 -2.28
C ILE A 135 6.68 25.34 -3.00
N GLN A 136 5.43 24.91 -2.95
CA GLN A 136 4.33 25.48 -3.73
C GLN A 136 3.51 26.50 -2.95
N SER A 137 2.92 27.47 -3.66
CA SER A 137 1.98 28.43 -3.06
C SER A 137 0.73 27.75 -2.51
N PRO A 138 0.16 28.23 -1.39
CA PRO A 138 -1.03 27.63 -0.75
C PRO A 138 -2.25 27.45 -1.66
N GLN A 139 -2.36 28.25 -2.72
CA GLN A 139 -3.48 28.21 -3.67
C GLN A 139 -3.33 27.13 -4.76
N ASN A 140 -2.12 26.60 -5.00
CA ASN A 140 -1.84 25.79 -6.20
C ASN A 140 -1.21 24.41 -5.92
N TYR A 141 -1.08 24.00 -4.66
CA TYR A 141 -0.39 22.76 -4.33
C TYR A 141 -1.27 21.50 -4.50
N ILE A 142 -2.60 21.61 -4.35
CA ILE A 142 -3.52 20.45 -4.47
C ILE A 142 -3.47 19.78 -5.86
N PRO A 143 -3.56 20.50 -7.00
CA PRO A 143 -3.41 19.89 -8.32
C PRO A 143 -2.06 19.18 -8.50
N VAL A 144 -0.98 19.75 -7.95
CA VAL A 144 0.36 19.15 -7.99
C VAL A 144 0.41 17.84 -7.21
N LEU A 145 -0.33 17.72 -6.09
CA LEU A 145 -0.47 16.46 -5.36
C LEU A 145 -1.15 15.38 -6.21
N GLU A 146 -2.19 15.75 -6.96
CA GLU A 146 -2.93 14.82 -7.82
C GLU A 146 -2.07 14.31 -8.98
N GLU A 147 -1.28 15.18 -9.60
CA GLU A 147 -0.36 14.82 -10.69
C GLU A 147 0.81 13.95 -10.20
N THR A 148 1.40 14.32 -9.06
CA THR A 148 2.54 13.61 -8.48
C THR A 148 2.12 12.23 -7.96
N GLY A 149 0.97 12.19 -7.28
CA GLY A 149 0.43 11.02 -6.62
C GLY A 149 -0.24 10.01 -7.57
N GLY A 150 -1.25 9.31 -7.08
CA GLY A 150 -1.99 8.32 -7.81
C GLY A 150 -1.22 7.02 -8.03
N VAL A 151 -1.48 6.38 -9.17
CA VAL A 151 -1.01 5.03 -9.47
C VAL A 151 -0.58 4.88 -10.93
N ASN A 152 0.39 4.01 -11.18
CA ASN A 152 0.85 3.66 -12.53
C ASN A 152 -0.06 2.58 -13.13
N LYS A 153 -1.14 3.00 -13.82
CA LYS A 153 -2.14 2.07 -14.39
C LYS A 153 -1.56 1.03 -15.35
N TRP A 154 -0.50 1.38 -16.09
CA TRP A 154 0.18 0.46 -17.01
C TRP A 154 0.76 -0.78 -16.30
N VAL A 155 1.09 -0.68 -15.01
CA VAL A 155 1.61 -1.81 -14.20
C VAL A 155 0.56 -2.91 -14.07
N ILE A 156 -0.73 -2.56 -14.00
CA ILE A 156 -1.82 -3.55 -13.95
C ILE A 156 -1.86 -4.31 -15.28
N SER A 157 -1.88 -3.60 -16.40
CA SER A 157 -1.91 -4.22 -17.74
C SER A 157 -0.69 -5.13 -17.96
N LEU A 158 0.50 -4.68 -17.57
CA LEU A 158 1.72 -5.49 -17.65
C LEU A 158 1.61 -6.75 -16.78
N GLY A 159 1.14 -6.61 -15.53
CA GLY A 159 0.97 -7.73 -14.62
C GLY A 159 0.00 -8.78 -15.16
N VAL A 160 -1.10 -8.36 -15.79
CA VAL A 160 -2.07 -9.26 -16.43
C VAL A 160 -1.42 -10.00 -17.60
N ILE A 161 -0.70 -9.30 -18.47
CA ILE A 161 -0.01 -9.91 -19.63
C ILE A 161 1.00 -10.96 -19.16
N ILE A 162 1.86 -10.62 -18.19
CA ILE A 162 2.84 -11.55 -17.62
C ILE A 162 2.16 -12.78 -17.01
N SER A 163 1.04 -12.60 -16.30
CA SER A 163 0.30 -13.70 -15.69
C SER A 163 -0.27 -14.66 -16.74
N ILE A 164 -0.79 -14.14 -17.86
CA ILE A 164 -1.27 -14.96 -18.98
C ILE A 164 -0.10 -15.74 -19.61
N ILE A 165 1.04 -15.09 -19.85
CA ILE A 165 2.23 -15.75 -20.40
C ILE A 165 2.69 -16.88 -19.47
N ILE A 166 2.80 -16.63 -18.17
CA ILE A 166 3.19 -17.66 -17.19
C ILE A 166 2.20 -18.82 -17.19
N ALA A 167 0.88 -18.55 -17.25
CA ALA A 167 -0.13 -19.60 -17.30
C ALA A 167 -0.01 -20.47 -18.56
N ILE A 168 0.25 -19.86 -19.72
CA ILE A 168 0.49 -20.59 -20.98
C ILE A 168 1.75 -21.44 -20.88
N LEU A 169 2.86 -20.86 -20.40
CA LEU A 169 4.12 -21.59 -20.23
C LEU A 169 3.95 -22.77 -19.28
N PHE A 170 3.22 -22.58 -18.19
CA PHE A 170 2.91 -23.65 -17.23
C PHE A 170 2.06 -24.76 -17.88
N ALA A 171 1.02 -24.40 -18.64
CA ALA A 171 0.17 -25.36 -19.35
C ALA A 171 0.96 -26.16 -20.40
N VAL A 172 1.83 -25.49 -21.17
CA VAL A 172 2.71 -26.14 -22.16
C VAL A 172 3.68 -27.08 -21.46
N PHE A 173 4.34 -26.64 -20.40
CA PHE A 173 5.25 -27.48 -19.61
C PHE A 173 4.54 -28.73 -19.05
N PHE A 174 3.35 -28.55 -18.50
CA PHE A 174 2.58 -29.66 -17.96
C PHE A 174 2.15 -30.67 -19.05
N SER A 175 1.73 -30.16 -20.22
CA SER A 175 1.37 -30.97 -21.37
C SER A 175 2.55 -31.80 -21.90
N THR A 176 3.73 -31.19 -22.06
CA THR A 176 4.93 -31.90 -22.52
C THR A 176 5.40 -32.95 -21.51
N MET A 177 5.28 -32.67 -20.21
CA MET A 177 5.61 -33.62 -19.15
C MET A 177 4.70 -34.87 -19.18
N ILE A 178 3.39 -34.69 -19.37
CA ILE A 178 2.44 -35.81 -19.52
C ILE A 178 2.76 -36.64 -20.76
N ALA A 179 3.02 -35.99 -21.90
CA ALA A 179 3.36 -36.69 -23.14
C ALA A 179 4.64 -37.53 -22.99
N PHE A 180 5.66 -36.97 -22.34
CA PHE A 180 6.92 -37.66 -22.05
C PHE A 180 6.73 -38.87 -21.12
N MET A 181 5.98 -38.70 -20.03
CA MET A 181 5.65 -39.80 -19.12
C MET A 181 4.87 -40.91 -19.82
N GLY A 182 3.91 -40.55 -20.68
CA GLY A 182 3.15 -41.51 -21.48
C GLY A 182 4.04 -42.33 -22.41
N GLN A 183 4.98 -41.69 -23.10
CA GLN A 183 5.95 -42.40 -23.96
C GLN A 183 6.83 -43.37 -23.18
N HIS A 184 7.28 -42.99 -21.97
CA HIS A 184 8.07 -43.88 -21.12
C HIS A 184 7.29 -45.09 -20.62
N ILE A 185 6.03 -44.91 -20.23
CA ILE A 185 5.17 -46.03 -19.79
C ILE A 185 4.95 -47.02 -20.93
N THR A 186 4.59 -46.55 -22.13
CA THR A 186 4.39 -47.41 -23.31
C THR A 186 5.64 -48.21 -23.68
N ARG A 187 6.84 -47.67 -23.45
CA ARG A 187 8.11 -48.38 -23.71
C ARG A 187 8.45 -49.47 -22.68
N MET A 188 7.88 -49.43 -21.48
CA MET A 188 8.14 -50.42 -20.42
C MET A 188 7.15 -51.59 -20.45
N THR A 189 5.99 -51.42 -21.09
CA THR A 189 4.94 -52.44 -21.20
C THR A 189 5.04 -53.32 -22.45
N ILE A 190 5.94 -53.01 -23.38
CA ILE A 190 6.27 -53.81 -24.58
C ILE A 190 7.57 -54.55 -24.32
#